data_AF-A0A7K2CS36-F1
#
_entry.id   AF-A0A7K2CS36-F1
#
_cell.length_a   1.000
_cell.length_b   1.000
_cell.length_c   1.000
_cell.angle_alpha   90.00
_cell.angle_beta   90.00
_cell.angle_gamma   90.00
#
_symmetry.space_group_name_H-M   'P 1'
#
loop_
_entity.id
_entity.type
_entity.pdbx_description
1 polymer ?
#
loop_
_entity_poly.entity_id
_entity_poly.type
_entity_poly.pdbx_seq_one_letter_code
_entity_poly.pdbx_strand_id
1 'polypeptide(L)' 'WEERYVFQGVHMLIDGQAHGTWGTEERRNRLVFIGRNLDRASLEASFRSCLV' A
#
# COMPACT_ATOMS: atom_id res chain seq x y z
N TRP A 1 14.39 -7.63 2.33
CA TRP A 1 13.26 -7.00 3.01
C TRP A 1 12.48 -8.06 3.78
N GLU A 2 12.90 -8.36 5.01
CA GLU A 2 12.23 -9.36 5.88
C GLU A 2 11.05 -8.78 6.65
N GLU A 3 11.00 -7.45 6.78
CA GLU A 3 9.93 -6.72 7.43
C GLU A 3 8.85 -6.29 6.44
N ARG A 4 7.60 -6.35 6.88
CA ARG A 4 6.49 -5.74 6.15
C ARG A 4 6.46 -4.25 6.46
N TYR A 5 6.10 -3.45 5.47
CA TYR A 5 5.96 -2.01 5.64
C TYR A 5 4.48 -1.66 5.65
N VAL A 6 4.06 -0.87 6.64
CA VAL A 6 2.68 -0.40 6.77
C VAL A 6 2.70 1.12 6.75
N PHE A 7 1.87 1.69 5.89
CA PHE A 7 1.65 3.13 5.81
C PHE A 7 0.16 3.44 5.85
N GLN A 8 -0.14 4.63 6.34
CA GLN A 8 -1.50 5.15 6.42
C GLN A 8 -1.49 6.64 6.10
N GLY A 9 -2.61 7.15 5.57
CA GLY A 9 -2.75 8.56 5.29
C GLY A 9 -4.18 9.05 5.45
N VAL A 10 -4.31 10.29 5.94
CA VAL A 10 -5.59 10.99 6.10
C VAL A 10 -5.44 12.37 5.47
N HIS A 11 -6.21 12.61 4.40
CA HIS A 11 -6.06 13.79 3.55
C HIS A 11 -4.63 13.93 3.00
N MET A 12 -3.87 14.90 3.50
CA MET A 12 -2.53 15.23 3.03
C MET A 12 -1.43 14.68 3.95
N LEU A 13 -1.81 14.11 5.10
CA LEU A 13 -0.86 13.53 6.03
C LEU A 13 -0.63 12.08 5.66
N ILE A 14 0.63 11.69 5.56
CA ILE A 14 1.06 10.32 5.31
C ILE A 14 2.16 9.96 6.31
N ASP A 15 2.07 8.76 6.85
CA ASP A 15 3.09 8.19 7.74
C ASP A 15 3.25 6.70 7.42
N GLY A 16 4.43 6.16 7.68
CA GLY A 16 4.75 4.77 7.39
C GLY A 16 5.94 4.25 8.18
N GLN A 17 5.86 2.97 8.55
CA GLN A 17 6.89 2.31 9.34
C GLN A 17 6.99 0.83 9.02
N ALA A 18 8.15 0.24 9.32
CA ALA A 18 8.27 -1.21 9.38
C ALA A 18 7.34 -1.75 10.48
N HIS A 19 6.63 -2.82 10.18
CA HIS A 19 5.63 -3.40 11.06
C HIS A 19 5.86 -4.90 11.24
N GLY A 20 7.03 -5.26 11.78
CA GLY A 20 7.41 -6.64 12.07
C GLY A 20 7.76 -7.46 10.82
N THR A 21 8.20 -8.70 11.04
CA THR A 21 8.64 -9.61 9.98
C THR A 21 7.47 -10.35 9.32
N TRP A 22 7.65 -10.79 8.06
CA TRP A 22 6.65 -11.58 7.34
C TRP A 22 6.42 -12.98 7.92
N GLY A 23 7.38 -13.53 8.66
CA GLY A 23 7.31 -14.90 9.16
C GLY A 23 7.14 -15.91 8.02
N THR A 24 6.14 -16.78 8.14
CA THR A 24 5.78 -17.78 7.12
C THR A 24 4.65 -17.33 6.19
N GLU A 25 4.16 -16.09 6.32
CA GLU A 25 3.09 -15.59 5.46
C GLU A 25 3.57 -15.29 4.04
N GLU A 26 2.67 -15.49 3.07
CA GLU A 26 2.90 -15.06 1.70
C GLU A 26 3.05 -13.54 1.64
N ARG A 27 4.13 -13.06 1.03
CA ARG A 27 4.40 -11.64 0.84
C ARG A 27 3.37 -11.06 -0.14
N ARG A 28 2.42 -10.29 0.40
CA ARG A 28 1.36 -9.65 -0.39
C ARG A 28 1.20 -8.18 -0.03
N ASN A 29 0.92 -7.36 -1.04
CA ASN A 29 0.58 -5.95 -0.84
C ASN A 29 -0.94 -5.80 -0.79
N ARG A 30 -1.44 -5.01 0.16
CA ARG A 30 -2.87 -4.65 0.26
C ARG A 30 -2.98 -3.16 0.51
N LEU A 31 -3.73 -2.48 -0.36
CA LEU A 31 -4.00 -1.05 -0.27
C LEU A 31 -5.51 -0.83 -0.27
N VAL A 32 -5.99 0.10 0.56
CA VAL A 32 -7.39 0.50 0.63
C VAL A 32 -7.44 2.01 0.51
N PHE A 33 -8.12 2.51 -0.53
CA PHE A 33 -8.33 3.93 -0.75
C PHE A 33 -9.77 4.29 -0.44
N ILE A 34 -9.98 5.32 0.39
CA ILE A 34 -11.30 5.82 0.78
C ILE A 34 -11.37 7.29 0.39
N GLY A 35 -12.34 7.65 -0.47
CA GLY A 35 -12.48 9.00 -0.98
C GLY A 35 -13.68 9.15 -1.91
N ARG A 36 -14.01 10.39 -2.29
CA ARG A 36 -15.07 10.69 -3.26
C ARG A 36 -14.48 10.83 -4.65
N ASN A 37 -15.19 10.35 -5.67
CA ASN A 37 -14.81 10.44 -7.08
C ASN A 37 -13.40 9.88 -7.38
N LEU A 38 -13.01 8.79 -6.70
CA LEU A 38 -11.74 8.13 -6.96
C LEU A 38 -11.74 7.49 -8.35
N ASP A 39 -10.69 7.74 -9.13
CA ASP A 39 -10.45 7.03 -10.38
C ASP A 39 -9.78 5.68 -10.10
N ARG A 40 -10.61 4.63 -10.02
CA ARG A 40 -10.15 3.26 -9.80
C ARG A 40 -9.15 2.80 -10.86
N ALA A 41 -9.40 3.09 -12.13
CA ALA A 41 -8.58 2.58 -13.22
C ALA A 41 -7.17 3.19 -13.16
N SER A 42 -7.09 4.50 -12.91
CA SER A 42 -5.82 5.19 -12.72
C SER A 42 -5.05 4.69 -11.50
N LEU A 43 -5.74 4.47 -10.36
CA LEU A 43 -5.12 3.93 -9.14
C LEU A 43 -4.54 2.52 -9.36
N GLU A 44 -5.30 1.63 -9.99
CA GLU A 44 -4.86 0.26 -10.27
C GLU A 44 -3.72 0.24 -11.31
N ALA A 45 -3.81 1.04 -12.38
CA ALA A 45 -2.76 1.14 -13.40
C ALA A 45 -1.46 1.69 -12.82
N SER A 46 -1.53 2.74 -12.01
CA SER A 46 -0.37 3.34 -11.35
C SER A 46 0.32 2.33 -10.44
N PHE A 47 -0.42 1.58 -9.64
CA PHE A 47 0.17 0.56 -8.76
C PHE A 47 0.76 -0.62 -9.55
N ARG A 48 0.10 -1.06 -10.63
CA ARG A 48 0.64 -2.11 -11.51
C ARG A 48 1.94 -1.70 -12.20
N SER A 49 2.13 -0.40 -12.46
CA SER A 49 3.38 0.09 -13.07
C SER A 49 4.61 -0.04 -12.17
N CYS A 50 4.42 -0.31 -10.87
CA CYS A 50 5.51 -0.56 -9.92
C CYS A 50 6.04 -2.00 -9.95
N LEU A 51 5.45 -2.89 -10.76
CA LEU A 51 5.97 -4.24 -10.94
C LEU A 51 7.32 -4.18 -11.69
N VAL A 52 8.32 -4.85 -11.13
CA VAL A 52 9.69 -5.01 -11.65
C VAL A 52 10.01 -6.48 -11.84
#